data_AF-A0AAD4VB37-F1
#
_entry.id   AF-A0AAD4VB37-F1
#
_cell.length_a   1.000
_cell.length_b   1.000
_cell.length_c   1.000
_cell.angle_alpha   90.00
_cell.angle_beta   90.00
_cell.angle_gamma   90.00
#
_symmetry.space_group_name_H-M   'P 1'
#
loop_
_entity.id
_entity.type
_entity.pdbx_description
1 polymer ?
#
loop_
_entity_poly.entity_id
_entity_poly.type
_entity_poly.pdbx_seq_one_letter_code
_entity_poly.pdbx_strand_id
1 'polypeptide(L)'
;MLKKDPSLDALMSDICVGTSAAPAYLPPHQFTTTTSTGESREFNLIDGGIAANNPAMVGITESETDMHEGNTGIHERILLISLGTGTTSEKKYDAKKAACWGALDWLIGKDRSAPLVDLLMRVNSVMVEYESGSFFKTLRSNGNYLRIQDDTLSGTLASVDIATEENLNDLVKVGEALLKKPVSRLNLDTGKLEPVHPEVTNEVALERMAKILSEERARRKRRVVVHENAALLSHKSLFLRLNYCICKEERTYDVDGWLAAWKVSGFMSMERMLFQKTLNNRNLPTFYINPD
;
A
#
# COMPACT_ATOMS: atom_id res chain seq x y z
N MET A 1 7.83 -10.55 -6.21
CA MET A 1 7.22 -11.69 -6.99
C MET A 1 7.43 -11.78 -8.53
N LEU A 2 6.89 -10.89 -9.39
CA LEU A 2 6.62 -11.09 -10.84
C LEU A 2 7.59 -11.95 -11.68
N LYS A 3 8.90 -11.86 -11.45
CA LYS A 3 9.92 -12.66 -12.18
C LYS A 3 9.79 -14.18 -12.04
N LYS A 4 9.02 -14.67 -11.05
CA LYS A 4 8.79 -16.10 -10.77
C LYS A 4 7.51 -16.65 -11.43
N ASP A 5 6.59 -15.77 -11.81
CA ASP A 5 5.32 -16.14 -12.46
C ASP A 5 4.89 -15.01 -13.42
N PRO A 6 5.24 -15.12 -14.72
CA PRO A 6 4.85 -14.12 -15.73
C PRO A 6 3.35 -13.95 -15.92
N SER A 7 2.51 -14.91 -15.50
CA SER A 7 1.05 -14.75 -15.59
C SER A 7 0.50 -13.73 -14.59
N LEU A 8 1.32 -13.22 -13.68
CA LEU A 8 0.97 -12.10 -12.78
C LEU A 8 1.28 -10.73 -13.38
N ASP A 9 1.95 -10.65 -14.54
CA ASP A 9 2.28 -9.39 -15.23
C ASP A 9 1.06 -8.88 -16.04
N ALA A 10 -0.03 -8.62 -15.31
CA ALA A 10 -1.29 -8.14 -15.84
C ALA A 10 -1.24 -6.65 -16.23
N LEU A 11 -2.18 -6.19 -17.05
CA LEU A 11 -2.27 -4.77 -17.37
C LEU A 11 -2.58 -3.95 -16.11
N MET A 12 -1.87 -2.83 -15.97
CA MET A 12 -2.11 -1.84 -14.91
C MET A 12 -3.58 -1.43 -14.76
N SER A 13 -4.31 -1.33 -15.87
CA SER A 13 -5.75 -1.05 -15.89
C SER A 13 -6.57 -2.15 -15.20
N ASP A 14 -6.26 -3.41 -15.47
CA ASP A 14 -7.00 -4.55 -14.92
C ASP A 14 -6.74 -4.71 -13.41
N ILE A 15 -5.51 -4.44 -12.98
CA ILE A 15 -5.14 -4.38 -11.55
C ILE A 15 -5.92 -3.24 -10.86
N CYS A 16 -5.94 -2.03 -11.44
CA CYS A 16 -6.63 -0.88 -10.86
C CYS A 16 -8.16 -1.04 -10.81
N VAL A 17 -8.79 -1.60 -11.86
CA VAL A 17 -10.24 -1.86 -11.86
C VAL A 17 -10.57 -3.00 -10.90
N GLY A 18 -9.84 -4.11 -10.96
CA GLY A 18 -10.06 -5.27 -10.08
C GLY A 18 -9.92 -4.92 -8.60
N THR A 19 -8.87 -4.19 -8.21
CA THR A 19 -8.65 -3.82 -6.79
C THR A 19 -9.63 -2.79 -6.24
N SER A 20 -10.43 -2.13 -7.09
CA SER A 20 -11.44 -1.13 -6.69
C SER A 20 -12.88 -1.55 -6.98
N ALA A 21 -13.10 -2.80 -7.43
CA ALA A 21 -14.41 -3.35 -7.75
C ALA A 21 -15.23 -3.69 -6.48
N ALA A 22 -15.63 -2.66 -5.74
CA ALA A 22 -16.27 -2.75 -4.43
C ALA A 22 -17.65 -3.42 -4.50
N PRO A 23 -17.87 -4.55 -3.80
CA PRO A 23 -19.18 -5.21 -3.76
C PRO A 23 -20.30 -4.25 -3.35
N ALA A 24 -21.46 -4.37 -4.00
CA ALA A 24 -22.62 -3.47 -3.94
C ALA A 24 -22.45 -2.08 -4.59
N TYR A 25 -21.23 -1.64 -4.96
CA TYR A 25 -20.99 -0.40 -5.70
C TYR A 25 -20.62 -0.63 -7.17
N LEU A 26 -19.75 -1.61 -7.45
CA LEU A 26 -19.19 -1.89 -8.77
C LEU A 26 -19.26 -3.40 -9.11
N PRO A 27 -19.30 -3.76 -10.41
CA PRO A 27 -19.25 -5.15 -10.84
C PRO A 27 -17.84 -5.75 -10.65
N PRO A 28 -17.71 -7.07 -10.44
CA PRO A 28 -16.43 -7.76 -10.50
C PRO A 28 -15.73 -7.58 -11.84
N HIS A 29 -14.40 -7.58 -11.84
CA HIS A 29 -13.58 -7.43 -13.04
C HIS A 29 -13.03 -8.79 -13.51
N GLN A 30 -13.13 -9.09 -14.81
CA GLN A 30 -12.61 -10.32 -15.41
C GLN A 30 -11.62 -10.00 -16.53
N PHE A 31 -10.47 -10.67 -16.52
CA PHE A 31 -9.45 -10.57 -17.57
C PHE A 31 -8.61 -11.84 -17.65
N THR A 32 -7.77 -11.97 -18.68
CA THR A 32 -6.85 -13.09 -18.87
C THR A 32 -5.42 -12.62 -19.09
N THR A 33 -4.45 -13.40 -18.61
CA THR A 33 -3.02 -13.25 -18.93
C THR A 33 -2.50 -14.55 -19.55
N THR A 34 -1.21 -14.59 -19.89
CA THR A 34 -0.55 -15.79 -20.43
C THR A 34 0.57 -16.25 -19.51
N THR A 35 0.66 -17.55 -19.27
CA THR A 35 1.74 -18.19 -18.50
C THR A 35 3.05 -18.27 -19.30
N SER A 36 4.15 -18.61 -18.62
CA SER A 36 5.41 -18.98 -19.26
C SER A 36 5.32 -20.21 -20.18
N THR A 37 4.26 -21.04 -20.03
CA THR A 37 3.94 -22.18 -20.92
C THR A 37 3.10 -21.78 -22.14
N GLY A 38 2.63 -20.53 -22.24
CA GLY A 38 1.73 -20.09 -23.31
C GLY A 38 0.25 -20.39 -23.06
N GLU A 39 -0.11 -20.83 -21.85
CA GLU A 39 -1.48 -21.16 -21.45
C GLU A 39 -2.20 -19.90 -20.93
N SER A 40 -3.51 -19.83 -21.13
CA SER A 40 -4.33 -18.70 -20.66
C SER A 40 -4.66 -18.86 -19.18
N ARG A 41 -4.34 -17.85 -18.35
CA ARG A 41 -4.77 -17.77 -16.95
C ARG A 41 -5.87 -16.72 -16.81
N GLU A 42 -7.01 -17.13 -16.27
CA GLU A 42 -8.14 -16.22 -16.02
C GLU A 42 -8.10 -15.66 -14.59
N PHE A 43 -8.47 -14.39 -14.46
CA PHE A 43 -8.61 -13.67 -13.19
C PHE A 43 -10.04 -13.14 -13.08
N ASN A 44 -10.66 -13.36 -11.91
CA ASN A 44 -11.96 -12.83 -11.54
C ASN A 44 -11.79 -12.08 -10.22
N LEU A 45 -11.75 -10.74 -10.27
CA LEU A 45 -11.36 -9.89 -9.15
C LEU A 45 -12.53 -9.07 -8.60
N ILE A 46 -12.46 -8.82 -7.30
CA ILE A 46 -13.25 -7.84 -6.54
C ILE A 46 -12.29 -7.00 -5.67
N ASP A 47 -12.81 -5.93 -5.09
CA ASP A 47 -12.03 -4.96 -4.29
C ASP A 47 -11.06 -5.59 -3.28
N GLY A 48 -9.81 -5.12 -3.30
CA GLY A 48 -8.74 -5.64 -2.45
C GLY A 48 -9.00 -5.44 -0.96
N GLY A 49 -9.82 -4.45 -0.60
CA GLY A 49 -10.22 -4.13 0.76
C GLY A 49 -11.06 -5.22 1.45
N ILE A 50 -11.67 -6.14 0.69
CA ILE A 50 -12.29 -7.35 1.24
C ILE A 50 -11.26 -8.26 1.94
N ALA A 51 -9.99 -8.20 1.52
CA ALA A 51 -8.91 -9.01 2.06
C ALA A 51 -7.82 -8.21 2.80
N ALA A 52 -7.55 -6.96 2.39
CA ALA A 52 -6.56 -6.06 3.01
C ALA A 52 -6.94 -4.57 2.82
N ASN A 53 -7.96 -4.11 3.53
CA ASN A 53 -8.39 -2.69 3.55
C ASN A 53 -7.30 -1.76 4.10
N ASN A 54 -6.35 -2.29 4.86
CA ASN A 54 -5.08 -1.65 5.14
C ASN A 54 -3.95 -2.57 4.65
N PRO A 55 -3.26 -2.26 3.53
CA PRO A 55 -2.22 -3.12 2.97
C PRO A 55 -0.86 -3.02 3.70
N ALA A 56 -0.76 -2.28 4.81
CA ALA A 56 0.49 -2.01 5.52
C ALA A 56 1.29 -3.28 5.91
N MET A 57 0.64 -4.27 6.53
CA MET A 57 1.30 -5.54 6.87
C MET A 57 1.62 -6.40 5.63
N VAL A 58 0.81 -6.31 4.56
CA VAL A 58 1.09 -7.00 3.27
C VAL A 58 2.39 -6.47 2.66
N GLY A 59 2.57 -5.14 2.68
CA GLY A 59 3.81 -4.48 2.25
C GLY A 59 5.03 -4.87 3.07
N ILE A 60 4.89 -5.05 4.39
CA ILE A 60 5.95 -5.59 5.26
C ILE A 60 6.32 -7.02 4.82
N THR A 61 5.34 -7.94 4.78
CA THR A 61 5.60 -9.36 4.50
C THR A 61 6.12 -9.62 3.08
N GLU A 62 5.66 -8.89 2.05
CA GLU A 62 6.25 -9.00 0.71
C GLU A 62 7.66 -8.41 0.67
N SER A 63 7.94 -7.31 1.39
CA SER A 63 9.29 -6.74 1.47
C SER A 63 10.30 -7.67 2.15
N GLU A 64 9.86 -8.46 3.13
CA GLU A 64 10.67 -9.51 3.75
C GLU A 64 10.87 -10.68 2.77
N THR A 65 9.82 -11.09 2.05
CA THR A 65 9.83 -12.21 1.09
C THR A 65 10.75 -11.94 -0.11
N ASP A 66 10.65 -10.78 -0.77
CA ASP A 66 11.51 -10.41 -1.92
C ASP A 66 12.95 -10.03 -1.47
N MET A 67 13.22 -9.87 -0.16
CA MET A 67 14.57 -9.68 0.40
C MET A 67 15.23 -10.96 0.96
N HIS A 68 14.54 -12.10 0.92
CA HIS A 68 14.96 -13.32 1.64
C HIS A 68 16.04 -14.18 0.93
N GLU A 69 17.16 -13.56 0.55
CA GLU A 69 18.43 -14.25 0.31
C GLU A 69 19.50 -13.77 1.32
N GLY A 70 19.66 -14.53 2.41
CA GLY A 70 20.83 -14.49 3.31
C GLY A 70 21.00 -13.29 4.26
N ASN A 71 20.16 -12.25 4.21
CA ASN A 71 20.30 -11.08 5.10
C ASN A 71 19.48 -11.23 6.41
N THR A 72 20.17 -11.25 7.55
CA THR A 72 19.54 -11.03 8.87
C THR A 72 19.40 -9.54 9.19
N GLY A 73 18.44 -9.20 10.06
CA GLY A 73 18.17 -7.81 10.47
C GLY A 73 17.49 -6.95 9.41
N ILE A 74 16.54 -7.52 8.66
CA ILE A 74 15.74 -6.79 7.66
C ILE A 74 14.77 -5.82 8.33
N HIS A 75 14.06 -6.25 9.37
CA HIS A 75 12.96 -5.49 9.98
C HIS A 75 13.38 -4.12 10.55
N GLU A 76 14.60 -3.98 11.07
CA GLU A 76 15.17 -2.70 11.54
C GLU A 76 15.40 -1.67 10.41
N ARG A 77 15.38 -2.13 9.15
CA ARG A 77 15.67 -1.34 7.94
C ARG A 77 14.40 -0.96 7.18
N ILE A 78 13.24 -1.43 7.61
CA ILE A 78 11.95 -1.04 7.03
C ILE A 78 11.60 0.37 7.54
N LEU A 79 11.14 1.21 6.60
CA LEU A 79 10.57 2.53 6.87
C LEU A 79 9.16 2.52 6.25
N LEU A 80 8.12 2.60 7.09
CA LEU A 80 6.73 2.47 6.66
C LEU A 80 5.97 3.77 6.86
N ILE A 81 5.44 4.29 5.75
CA ILE A 81 4.38 5.29 5.75
C ILE A 81 3.09 4.54 5.41
N SER A 82 2.06 4.69 6.24
CA SER A 82 0.72 4.14 6.00
C SER A 82 -0.27 5.29 5.99
N LEU A 83 -0.87 5.54 4.84
CA LEU A 83 -1.91 6.54 4.66
C LEU A 83 -3.27 5.83 4.69
N GLY A 84 -4.24 6.40 5.39
CA GLY A 84 -5.63 5.96 5.36
C GLY A 84 -6.55 7.04 4.78
N THR A 85 -7.69 6.61 4.26
CA THR A 85 -8.73 7.46 3.66
C THR A 85 -9.68 8.08 4.69
N GLY A 86 -9.34 8.00 5.98
CA GLY A 86 -10.17 8.43 7.09
C GLY A 86 -11.21 7.38 7.52
N THR A 87 -11.97 7.73 8.55
CA THR A 87 -12.97 6.89 9.20
C THR A 87 -14.05 7.79 9.81
N THR A 88 -15.32 7.35 9.80
CA THR A 88 -16.41 8.11 10.42
C THR A 88 -16.31 8.08 11.94
N SER A 89 -16.64 9.21 12.56
CA SER A 89 -16.88 9.36 13.99
C SER A 89 -18.27 8.86 14.42
N GLU A 90 -19.15 8.57 13.44
CA GLU A 90 -20.55 8.23 13.66
C GLU A 90 -20.73 6.76 14.09
N LYS A 91 -21.58 6.54 15.11
CA LYS A 91 -22.01 5.19 15.52
C LYS A 91 -23.06 4.64 14.55
N LYS A 92 -22.63 4.16 13.38
CA LYS A 92 -23.51 3.62 12.32
C LYS A 92 -24.49 2.54 12.82
N TYR A 93 -24.03 1.64 13.69
CA TYR A 93 -24.78 0.43 14.05
C TYR A 93 -25.16 0.38 15.53
N ASP A 94 -26.43 0.09 15.81
CA ASP A 94 -26.98 -0.15 17.16
C ASP A 94 -27.39 -1.62 17.29
N ALA A 95 -26.97 -2.27 18.38
CA ALA A 95 -27.18 -3.70 18.59
C ALA A 95 -28.67 -4.09 18.74
N LYS A 96 -29.52 -3.20 19.26
CA LYS A 96 -30.96 -3.48 19.40
C LYS A 96 -31.69 -3.41 18.06
N LYS A 97 -31.29 -2.48 17.18
CA LYS A 97 -31.76 -2.44 15.78
C LYS A 97 -31.24 -3.64 14.99
N ALA A 98 -29.96 -3.97 15.12
CA ALA A 98 -29.31 -5.08 14.41
C ALA A 98 -29.82 -6.46 14.84
N ALA A 99 -30.32 -6.61 16.07
CA ALA A 99 -31.00 -7.84 16.52
C ALA A 99 -32.28 -8.18 15.74
N CYS A 100 -32.83 -7.24 14.96
CA CYS A 100 -33.99 -7.44 14.09
C CYS A 100 -33.63 -7.52 12.60
N TRP A 101 -32.35 -7.59 12.23
CA TRP A 101 -31.89 -7.59 10.84
C TRP A 101 -31.90 -8.99 10.21
N GLY A 102 -32.50 -9.09 9.03
CA GLY A 102 -32.38 -10.27 8.17
C GLY A 102 -31.09 -10.26 7.35
N ALA A 103 -30.85 -11.32 6.57
CA ALA A 103 -29.67 -11.40 5.71
C ALA A 103 -29.56 -10.22 4.70
N LEU A 104 -30.69 -9.70 4.22
CA LEU A 104 -30.71 -8.54 3.32
C LEU A 104 -30.35 -7.22 4.03
N ASP A 105 -30.79 -7.01 5.27
CA ASP A 105 -30.38 -5.85 6.07
C ASP A 105 -28.86 -5.88 6.36
N TRP A 106 -28.28 -7.06 6.59
CA TRP A 106 -26.83 -7.23 6.80
C TRP A 106 -25.98 -7.06 5.53
N LEU A 107 -26.46 -7.56 4.39
CA LEU A 107 -25.70 -7.57 3.13
C LEU A 107 -25.83 -6.27 2.33
N ILE A 108 -26.98 -5.62 2.37
CA ILE A 108 -27.27 -4.41 1.57
C ILE A 108 -27.50 -3.20 2.48
N GLY A 109 -28.24 -3.37 3.58
CA GLY A 109 -28.73 -2.25 4.38
C GLY A 109 -29.88 -1.50 3.69
N LYS A 110 -30.47 -0.51 4.39
CA LYS A 110 -31.64 0.25 3.90
C LYS A 110 -31.26 1.45 3.02
N ASP A 111 -29.97 1.74 2.99
CA ASP A 111 -29.28 2.90 2.44
C ASP A 111 -28.11 2.48 1.53
N ARG A 112 -28.01 1.18 1.19
CA ARG A 112 -26.85 0.54 0.52
C ARG A 112 -25.54 0.58 1.30
N SER A 113 -25.56 0.83 2.61
CA SER A 113 -24.36 0.84 3.47
C SER A 113 -23.59 -0.49 3.54
N ALA A 114 -24.18 -1.60 3.07
CA ALA A 114 -23.64 -2.96 3.13
C ALA A 114 -23.03 -3.29 4.51
N PRO A 115 -23.80 -3.25 5.61
CA PRO A 115 -23.28 -3.17 6.98
C PRO A 115 -22.24 -4.23 7.36
N LEU A 116 -22.39 -5.47 6.87
CA LEU A 116 -21.41 -6.54 7.11
C LEU A 116 -20.05 -6.24 6.44
N VAL A 117 -20.06 -5.68 5.23
CA VAL A 117 -18.85 -5.33 4.46
C VAL A 117 -18.14 -4.14 5.09
N ASP A 118 -18.89 -3.06 5.38
CA ASP A 118 -18.36 -1.87 6.07
C ASP A 118 -17.75 -2.23 7.44
N LEU A 119 -18.36 -3.15 8.20
CA LEU A 119 -17.80 -3.64 9.45
C LEU A 119 -16.52 -4.47 9.25
N LEU A 120 -16.51 -5.41 8.31
CA LEU A 120 -15.32 -6.25 8.02
C LEU A 120 -14.13 -5.40 7.57
N MET A 121 -14.34 -4.45 6.66
CA MET A 121 -13.29 -3.53 6.17
C MET A 121 -12.75 -2.63 7.30
N ARG A 122 -13.60 -2.14 8.21
CA ARG A 122 -13.18 -1.37 9.40
C ARG A 122 -12.31 -2.22 10.34
N VAL A 123 -12.78 -3.42 10.67
CA VAL A 123 -12.08 -4.33 11.59
C VAL A 123 -10.72 -4.76 11.01
N ASN A 124 -10.65 -5.07 9.72
CA ASN A 124 -9.39 -5.36 9.01
C ASN A 124 -8.39 -4.20 9.15
N SER A 125 -8.82 -2.95 8.88
CA SER A 125 -7.92 -1.79 9.00
C SER A 125 -7.42 -1.55 10.44
N VAL A 126 -8.27 -1.79 11.44
CA VAL A 126 -7.94 -1.66 12.87
C VAL A 126 -6.93 -2.72 13.32
N MET A 127 -7.14 -3.98 12.93
CA MET A 127 -6.22 -5.09 13.25
C MET A 127 -4.84 -4.83 12.66
N VAL A 128 -4.75 -4.48 11.39
CA VAL A 128 -3.47 -4.20 10.71
C VAL A 128 -2.73 -3.00 11.31
N GLU A 129 -3.44 -1.95 11.76
CA GLU A 129 -2.80 -0.81 12.44
C GLU A 129 -2.19 -1.21 13.79
N TYR A 130 -2.89 -2.06 14.56
CA TYR A 130 -2.34 -2.62 15.80
C TYR A 130 -1.14 -3.55 15.54
N GLU A 131 -1.23 -4.45 14.55
CA GLU A 131 -0.14 -5.36 14.16
C GLU A 131 1.10 -4.57 13.73
N SER A 132 0.93 -3.57 12.86
CA SER A 132 2.00 -2.67 12.42
C SER A 132 2.63 -1.92 13.60
N GLY A 133 1.79 -1.36 14.49
CA GLY A 133 2.24 -0.68 15.70
C GLY A 133 3.01 -1.61 16.66
N SER A 134 2.56 -2.85 16.82
CA SER A 134 3.18 -3.87 17.67
C SER A 134 4.52 -4.37 17.10
N PHE A 135 4.60 -4.59 15.78
CA PHE A 135 5.80 -4.95 15.05
C PHE A 135 6.92 -3.90 15.27
N PHE A 136 6.67 -2.64 14.92
CA PHE A 136 7.66 -1.57 15.08
C PHE A 136 8.00 -1.26 16.55
N LYS A 137 7.07 -1.46 17.49
CA LYS A 137 7.31 -1.34 18.93
C LYS A 137 8.25 -2.45 19.44
N THR A 138 8.03 -3.69 19.03
CA THR A 138 8.83 -4.86 19.40
C THR A 138 10.27 -4.73 18.90
N LEU A 139 10.43 -4.26 17.66
CA LEU A 139 11.71 -4.00 17.01
C LEU A 139 12.42 -2.71 17.51
N ARG A 140 11.89 -2.08 18.57
CA ARG A 140 12.36 -0.78 19.13
C ARG A 140 12.43 0.36 18.11
N SER A 141 11.82 0.17 16.95
CA SER A 141 11.91 1.01 15.75
C SER A 141 10.66 1.87 15.60
N ASN A 142 10.07 2.33 16.71
CA ASN A 142 8.83 3.10 16.76
C ASN A 142 8.85 4.33 15.82
N GLY A 143 10.02 4.96 15.65
CA GLY A 143 10.20 6.12 14.78
C GLY A 143 10.28 5.80 13.28
N ASN A 144 10.17 4.53 12.88
CA ASN A 144 10.16 4.10 11.47
C ASN A 144 8.75 3.88 10.91
N TYR A 145 7.71 3.93 11.75
CA TYR A 145 6.31 3.79 11.35
C TYR A 145 5.54 5.09 11.56
N LEU A 146 5.01 5.63 10.47
CA LEU A 146 4.09 6.77 10.45
C LEU A 146 2.75 6.33 9.86
N ARG A 147 1.70 6.32 10.69
CA ARG A 147 0.31 6.21 10.26
C ARG A 147 -0.29 7.61 10.20
N ILE A 148 -0.96 7.94 9.09
CA ILE A 148 -1.76 9.16 8.95
C ILE A 148 -3.18 8.71 8.61
N GLN A 149 -4.12 9.03 9.50
CA GLN A 149 -5.52 8.64 9.44
C GLN A 149 -6.36 9.72 10.13
N ASP A 150 -7.60 9.88 9.69
CA ASP A 150 -8.60 10.72 10.33
C ASP A 150 -9.73 9.86 10.93
N ASP A 151 -10.17 10.11 12.17
CA ASP A 151 -11.31 9.45 12.82
C ASP A 151 -12.48 10.41 13.08
N THR A 152 -12.48 11.57 12.41
CA THR A 152 -13.43 12.68 12.60
C THR A 152 -14.36 12.94 11.41
N LEU A 153 -14.34 12.09 10.37
CA LEU A 153 -15.26 12.21 9.24
C LEU A 153 -16.73 12.04 9.69
N SER A 154 -17.66 12.64 8.94
CA SER A 154 -19.11 12.55 9.13
C SER A 154 -19.84 12.99 7.86
N GLY A 155 -21.13 12.64 7.73
CA GLY A 155 -21.95 13.03 6.58
C GLY A 155 -21.36 12.61 5.23
N THR A 156 -21.38 13.52 4.25
CA THR A 156 -20.89 13.24 2.88
C THR A 156 -19.38 12.96 2.82
N LEU A 157 -18.60 13.49 3.76
CA LEU A 157 -17.16 13.22 3.88
C LEU A 157 -16.88 11.77 4.32
N ALA A 158 -17.86 11.09 4.91
CA ALA A 158 -17.77 9.68 5.33
C ALA A 158 -18.38 8.69 4.31
N SER A 159 -18.85 9.17 3.15
CA SER A 159 -19.28 8.35 2.01
C SER A 159 -18.08 7.98 1.13
N VAL A 160 -18.17 6.83 0.45
CA VAL A 160 -17.17 6.33 -0.51
C VAL A 160 -17.54 6.60 -1.97
N ASP A 161 -18.75 7.13 -2.21
CA ASP A 161 -19.40 7.22 -3.53
C ASP A 161 -19.87 8.64 -3.92
N ILE A 162 -19.87 9.60 -2.99
CA ILE A 162 -20.23 11.02 -3.28
C ILE A 162 -19.02 11.76 -3.87
N ALA A 163 -18.84 11.62 -5.18
CA ALA A 163 -17.79 12.27 -5.98
C ALA A 163 -18.19 13.67 -6.51
N THR A 164 -18.96 14.46 -5.75
CA THR A 164 -19.29 15.84 -6.13
C THR A 164 -18.09 16.78 -5.95
N GLU A 165 -17.99 17.82 -6.79
CA GLU A 165 -16.90 18.80 -6.72
C GLU A 165 -16.80 19.46 -5.33
N GLU A 166 -17.93 19.73 -4.67
CA GLU A 166 -18.00 20.24 -3.30
C GLU A 166 -17.35 19.27 -2.30
N ASN A 167 -17.81 18.01 -2.26
CA ASN A 167 -17.31 16.99 -1.34
C ASN A 167 -15.82 16.67 -1.58
N LEU A 168 -15.38 16.66 -2.84
CA LEU A 168 -13.97 16.46 -3.21
C LEU A 168 -13.10 17.64 -2.74
N ASN A 169 -13.56 18.88 -2.90
CA ASN A 169 -12.84 20.06 -2.38
C ASN A 169 -12.81 20.10 -0.85
N ASP A 170 -13.85 19.62 -0.17
CA ASP A 170 -13.85 19.53 1.29
C ASP A 170 -12.95 18.40 1.81
N LEU A 171 -12.88 17.26 1.11
CA LEU A 171 -11.89 16.20 1.39
C LEU A 171 -10.44 16.70 1.25
N VAL A 172 -10.16 17.60 0.29
CA VAL A 172 -8.85 18.27 0.20
C VAL A 172 -8.58 19.12 1.44
N LYS A 173 -9.55 19.93 1.90
CA LYS A 173 -9.42 20.74 3.13
C LYS A 173 -9.19 19.87 4.38
N VAL A 174 -9.85 18.71 4.46
CA VAL A 174 -9.61 17.72 5.52
C VAL A 174 -8.17 17.21 5.46
N GLY A 175 -7.65 16.87 4.28
CA GLY A 175 -6.25 16.46 4.09
C GLY A 175 -5.24 17.54 4.51
N GLU A 176 -5.48 18.80 4.11
CA GLU A 176 -4.66 19.96 4.51
C GLU A 176 -4.69 20.20 6.02
N ALA A 177 -5.85 20.05 6.66
CA ALA A 177 -5.99 20.15 8.12
C ALA A 177 -5.31 18.96 8.85
N LEU A 178 -5.38 17.75 8.29
CA LEU A 178 -4.79 16.54 8.85
C LEU A 178 -3.25 16.62 8.92
N LEU A 179 -2.60 17.32 7.97
CA LEU A 179 -1.17 17.64 8.05
C LEU A 179 -0.81 18.45 9.31
N LYS A 180 -1.73 19.31 9.79
CA LYS A 180 -1.52 20.14 10.98
C LYS A 180 -1.95 19.49 12.29
N LYS A 181 -2.70 18.37 12.24
CA LYS A 181 -2.99 17.56 13.44
C LYS A 181 -1.70 16.90 13.97
N PRO A 182 -1.60 16.64 15.29
CA PRO A 182 -0.51 15.84 15.86
C PRO A 182 -0.41 14.43 15.26
N VAL A 183 0.76 13.80 15.40
CA VAL A 183 0.93 12.37 15.11
C VAL A 183 0.20 11.55 16.18
N SER A 184 -0.84 10.85 15.76
CA SER A 184 -1.65 9.96 16.60
C SER A 184 -1.40 8.48 16.30
N ARG A 185 -1.85 7.60 17.20
CA ARG A 185 -2.01 6.16 16.97
C ARG A 185 -3.34 5.69 17.52
N LEU A 186 -3.91 4.63 16.96
CA LEU A 186 -5.07 3.97 17.54
C LEU A 186 -4.73 3.40 18.94
N ASN A 187 -5.44 3.88 19.95
CA ASN A 187 -5.53 3.23 21.26
C ASN A 187 -6.66 2.18 21.19
N LEU A 188 -6.33 0.90 21.46
CA LEU A 188 -7.31 -0.19 21.42
C LEU A 188 -8.30 -0.17 22.58
N ASP A 189 -7.92 0.34 23.74
CA ASP A 189 -8.78 0.36 24.94
C ASP A 189 -9.90 1.41 24.80
N THR A 190 -9.64 2.50 24.07
CA THR A 190 -10.61 3.58 23.81
C THR A 190 -11.23 3.52 22.41
N GLY A 191 -10.59 2.82 21.47
CA GLY A 191 -11.00 2.70 20.07
C GLY A 191 -10.82 3.97 19.24
N LYS A 192 -9.86 4.85 19.62
CA LYS A 192 -9.69 6.20 19.05
C LYS A 192 -8.24 6.52 18.67
N LEU A 193 -8.04 7.49 17.79
CA LEU A 193 -6.72 8.05 17.51
C LEU A 193 -6.31 9.02 18.63
N GLU A 194 -5.24 8.67 19.36
CA GLU A 194 -4.72 9.49 20.45
C GLU A 194 -3.31 10.02 20.11
N PRO A 195 -3.02 11.33 20.34
CA PRO A 195 -1.70 11.90 20.08
C PRO A 195 -0.57 11.20 20.84
N VAL A 196 0.44 10.74 20.11
CA VAL A 196 1.65 10.14 20.72
C VAL A 196 2.63 11.22 21.16
N HIS A 197 2.73 12.27 20.34
CA HIS A 197 3.59 13.43 20.52
C HIS A 197 2.78 14.68 20.19
N PRO A 198 2.09 15.31 21.17
CA PRO A 198 1.25 16.50 20.94
C PRO A 198 1.99 17.66 20.26
N GLU A 199 3.31 17.71 20.40
CA GLU A 199 4.23 18.69 19.84
C GLU A 199 4.68 18.41 18.39
N VAL A 200 4.42 17.21 17.85
CA VAL A 200 4.85 16.80 16.49
C VAL A 200 3.62 16.62 15.59
N THR A 201 3.51 17.44 14.54
CA THR A 201 2.45 17.31 13.53
C THR A 201 2.76 16.25 12.48
N ASN A 202 1.72 15.78 11.78
CA ASN A 202 1.87 14.87 10.64
C ASN A 202 2.77 15.44 9.53
N GLU A 203 2.72 16.77 9.31
CA GLU A 203 3.62 17.50 8.41
C GLU A 203 5.09 17.35 8.81
N VAL A 204 5.45 17.63 10.06
CA VAL A 204 6.84 17.51 10.56
C VAL A 204 7.31 16.05 10.52
N ALA A 205 6.41 15.10 10.77
CA ALA A 205 6.71 13.69 10.64
C ALA A 205 6.96 13.26 9.18
N LEU A 206 6.17 13.76 8.23
CA LEU A 206 6.37 13.54 6.79
C LEU A 206 7.67 14.17 6.29
N GLU A 207 8.01 15.38 6.70
CA GLU A 207 9.30 16.01 6.36
C GLU A 207 10.48 15.16 6.85
N ARG A 208 10.41 14.63 8.07
CA ARG A 208 11.40 13.69 8.62
C ARG A 208 11.49 12.41 7.77
N MET A 209 10.37 11.80 7.39
CA MET A 209 10.38 10.60 6.54
C MET A 209 10.94 10.89 5.13
N ALA A 210 10.53 12.00 4.51
CA ALA A 210 10.99 12.43 3.20
C ALA A 210 12.51 12.71 3.20
N LYS A 211 13.05 13.28 4.28
CA LYS A 211 14.50 13.44 4.46
C LYS A 211 15.23 12.09 4.48
N ILE A 212 14.76 11.13 5.29
CA ILE A 212 15.35 9.78 5.37
C ILE A 212 15.34 9.09 3.99
N LEU A 213 14.21 9.14 3.28
CA LEU A 213 14.07 8.58 1.93
C LEU A 213 15.01 9.25 0.91
N SER A 214 15.18 10.58 0.99
CA SER A 214 16.08 11.34 0.12
C SER A 214 17.56 11.00 0.37
N GLU A 215 17.97 10.96 1.64
CA GLU A 215 19.33 10.58 2.06
C GLU A 215 19.66 9.13 1.67
N GLU A 216 18.71 8.21 1.86
CA GLU A 216 18.83 6.80 1.46
C GLU A 216 18.95 6.65 -0.07
N ARG A 217 18.12 7.37 -0.85
CA ARG A 217 18.20 7.40 -2.32
C ARG A 217 19.56 7.93 -2.79
N ALA A 218 20.07 9.00 -2.16
CA ALA A 218 21.39 9.55 -2.47
C ALA A 218 22.52 8.58 -2.09
N ARG A 219 22.41 7.87 -0.96
CA ARG A 219 23.35 6.83 -0.52
C ARG A 219 23.37 5.64 -1.48
N ARG A 220 22.20 5.18 -1.97
CA ARG A 220 22.10 4.12 -2.99
C ARG A 220 22.74 4.55 -4.31
N LYS A 221 22.46 5.75 -4.82
CA LYS A 221 23.12 6.30 -6.02
C LYS A 221 24.65 6.34 -5.88
N ARG A 222 25.17 6.85 -4.75
CA ARG A 222 26.63 6.83 -4.49
C ARG A 222 27.20 5.42 -4.45
N ARG A 223 26.50 4.44 -3.87
CA ARG A 223 26.94 3.04 -3.89
C ARG A 223 27.01 2.47 -5.30
N VAL A 224 26.03 2.70 -6.16
CA VAL A 224 26.05 2.25 -7.57
C VAL A 224 27.28 2.81 -8.28
N VAL A 225 27.48 4.13 -8.24
CA VAL A 225 28.65 4.79 -8.85
C VAL A 225 29.99 4.27 -8.28
N VAL A 226 30.07 3.92 -6.99
CA VAL A 226 31.27 3.30 -6.42
C VAL A 226 31.47 1.86 -6.90
N HIS A 227 30.42 1.06 -7.10
CA HIS A 227 30.54 -0.29 -7.64
C HIS A 227 30.86 -0.28 -9.14
N GLU A 228 30.28 0.64 -9.92
CA GLU A 228 30.62 0.86 -11.32
C GLU A 228 32.09 1.29 -11.47
N ASN A 229 32.55 2.26 -10.67
CA ASN A 229 33.96 2.66 -10.68
C ASN A 229 34.90 1.54 -10.19
N ALA A 230 34.51 0.76 -9.18
CA ALA A 230 35.29 -0.40 -8.73
C ALA A 230 35.36 -1.50 -9.80
N ALA A 231 34.27 -1.73 -10.54
CA ALA A 231 34.23 -2.65 -11.68
C ALA A 231 35.05 -2.13 -12.87
N LEU A 232 35.01 -0.83 -13.17
CA LEU A 232 35.85 -0.21 -14.20
C LEU A 232 37.35 -0.25 -13.83
N LEU A 233 37.67 -0.15 -12.53
CA LEU A 233 39.04 -0.31 -12.03
C LEU A 233 39.50 -1.77 -12.05
N SER A 234 38.63 -2.73 -11.72
CA SER A 234 38.96 -4.16 -11.82
C SER A 234 39.02 -4.66 -13.27
N HIS A 235 38.17 -4.17 -14.18
CA HIS A 235 38.30 -4.44 -15.61
C HIS A 235 39.59 -3.86 -16.22
N LYS A 236 40.15 -2.79 -15.64
CA LYS A 236 41.48 -2.28 -16.01
C LYS A 236 42.65 -3.09 -15.44
N SER A 237 42.43 -3.97 -14.46
CA SER A 237 43.45 -4.91 -13.96
C SER A 237 43.25 -6.36 -14.41
N LEU A 238 42.06 -6.74 -14.88
CA LEU A 238 41.71 -8.08 -15.36
C LEU A 238 41.43 -8.13 -16.87
N PHE A 239 42.38 -7.69 -17.69
CA PHE A 239 42.36 -8.00 -19.13
C PHE A 239 43.00 -9.38 -19.44
N LEU A 240 42.69 -10.42 -18.64
CA LEU A 240 43.17 -11.78 -18.84
C LEU A 240 42.40 -12.85 -18.03
N ARG A 241 41.19 -13.25 -18.48
CA ARG A 241 40.63 -14.64 -18.48
C ARG A 241 39.14 -14.67 -18.81
N LEU A 242 38.71 -15.67 -19.58
CA LEU A 242 37.30 -16.03 -19.77
C LEU A 242 36.84 -17.00 -18.67
N ASN A 243 35.55 -16.97 -18.28
CA ASN A 243 34.58 -17.98 -18.75
C ASN A 243 33.14 -17.79 -18.20
N TYR A 244 32.22 -18.54 -18.81
CA TYR A 244 30.80 -18.69 -18.50
C TYR A 244 30.49 -19.16 -17.07
N CYS A 245 29.28 -18.88 -16.59
CA CYS A 245 28.44 -19.91 -15.97
C CYS A 245 26.93 -19.60 -16.13
N ILE A 246 26.10 -20.65 -16.24
CA ILE A 246 24.63 -20.62 -16.22
C ILE A 246 24.18 -21.52 -15.07
N CYS A 247 23.11 -21.15 -14.36
CA CYS A 247 22.37 -22.09 -13.50
C CYS A 247 20.86 -21.93 -13.68
N LYS A 248 20.08 -22.93 -13.27
CA LYS A 248 18.70 -23.18 -13.71
C LYS A 248 17.76 -23.46 -12.53
N GLU A 249 16.45 -23.29 -12.74
CA GLU A 249 15.37 -23.51 -11.78
C GLU A 249 14.94 -24.98 -11.62
N GLU A 250 13.89 -25.19 -10.77
CA GLU A 250 13.02 -26.37 -10.48
C GLU A 250 13.02 -26.65 -8.95
N ARG A 251 11.95 -26.99 -8.19
CA ARG A 251 10.45 -27.13 -8.27
C ARG A 251 9.96 -27.30 -6.79
N THR A 252 8.73 -27.16 -6.27
CA THR A 252 7.33 -26.70 -6.57
C THR A 252 6.59 -26.62 -5.19
N TYR A 253 5.28 -26.35 -4.95
CA TYR A 253 4.00 -26.34 -5.69
C TYR A 253 3.00 -25.27 -5.16
N ASP A 254 1.99 -25.00 -6.00
CA ASP A 254 0.64 -24.41 -5.82
C ASP A 254 0.00 -24.17 -4.42
N VAL A 255 -0.46 -22.93 -4.20
CA VAL A 255 -1.74 -22.59 -3.52
C VAL A 255 -2.44 -21.38 -4.22
N ASP A 256 -2.22 -21.18 -5.52
CA ASP A 256 -1.93 -19.83 -6.03
C ASP A 256 -3.07 -19.08 -6.73
N GLY A 257 -4.32 -19.56 -6.68
CA GLY A 257 -5.47 -18.84 -7.23
C GLY A 257 -5.74 -17.51 -6.51
N TRP A 258 -6.26 -17.59 -5.27
CA TRP A 258 -6.62 -16.42 -4.47
C TRP A 258 -5.41 -15.66 -3.92
N LEU A 259 -4.34 -16.39 -3.59
CA LEU A 259 -3.14 -15.80 -3.02
C LEU A 259 -2.46 -14.85 -4.01
N ALA A 260 -2.41 -15.20 -5.31
CA ALA A 260 -1.85 -14.35 -6.35
C ALA A 260 -2.60 -13.02 -6.52
N ALA A 261 -3.93 -13.04 -6.54
CA ALA A 261 -4.73 -11.83 -6.59
C ALA A 261 -4.42 -10.89 -5.41
N TRP A 262 -4.36 -11.44 -4.20
CA TRP A 262 -4.03 -10.70 -2.98
C TRP A 262 -2.61 -10.10 -2.98
N LYS A 263 -1.63 -10.89 -3.42
CA LYS A 263 -0.22 -10.48 -3.60
C LYS A 263 -0.08 -9.31 -4.58
N VAL A 264 -0.96 -9.22 -5.60
CA VAL A 264 -0.98 -8.11 -6.58
C VAL A 264 -1.76 -6.90 -6.05
N SER A 265 -2.95 -7.08 -5.47
CA SER A 265 -3.79 -5.97 -4.97
C SER A 265 -3.13 -5.21 -3.81
N GLY A 266 -2.36 -5.90 -2.95
CA GLY A 266 -1.63 -5.28 -1.84
C GLY A 266 -0.56 -4.26 -2.27
N PHE A 267 -0.18 -4.20 -3.56
CA PHE A 267 0.94 -3.39 -4.04
C PHE A 267 0.55 -2.00 -4.59
N MET A 268 -0.74 -1.67 -4.75
CA MET A 268 -1.16 -0.49 -5.53
C MET A 268 -2.16 0.47 -4.85
N SER A 269 -1.92 0.78 -3.57
CA SER A 269 -2.39 2.06 -3.02
C SER A 269 -1.52 3.24 -3.51
N MET A 270 -1.84 3.72 -4.73
CA MET A 270 -1.66 5.10 -5.24
C MET A 270 -0.26 5.81 -5.27
N GLU A 271 0.79 5.31 -4.60
CA GLU A 271 2.01 6.10 -4.34
C GLU A 271 2.83 6.55 -5.58
N ARG A 272 2.77 5.85 -6.72
CA ARG A 272 3.57 6.21 -7.90
C ARG A 272 3.07 7.42 -8.69
N MET A 273 1.80 7.80 -8.58
CA MET A 273 1.24 8.86 -9.45
C MET A 273 1.41 10.27 -8.87
N LEU A 274 1.25 10.42 -7.55
CA LEU A 274 1.42 11.72 -6.87
C LEU A 274 2.86 12.22 -6.93
N PHE A 275 3.84 11.34 -6.70
CA PHE A 275 5.26 11.73 -6.67
C PHE A 275 5.77 12.29 -8.00
N GLN A 276 5.20 11.85 -9.12
CA GLN A 276 5.56 12.35 -10.46
C GLN A 276 4.98 13.75 -10.73
N LYS A 277 3.77 14.04 -10.23
CA LYS A 277 3.05 15.30 -10.53
C LYS A 277 3.64 16.49 -9.76
N THR A 278 4.04 16.29 -8.50
CA THR A 278 4.63 17.35 -7.65
C THR A 278 6.04 17.76 -8.11
N LEU A 279 6.78 16.88 -8.78
CA LEU A 279 8.12 17.18 -9.31
C LEU A 279 8.11 18.05 -10.56
N ASN A 280 7.03 18.02 -11.37
CA ASN A 280 6.95 18.79 -12.62
C ASN A 280 6.79 20.31 -12.43
N ASN A 281 6.60 20.79 -11.20
CA ASN A 281 6.27 22.20 -10.92
C ASN A 281 7.46 23.03 -10.37
N ARG A 282 8.71 22.61 -10.64
CA ARG A 282 9.93 23.42 -10.41
C ARG A 282 10.93 23.27 -11.58
N ASN A 283 11.35 24.40 -12.14
CA ASN A 283 12.19 24.48 -13.33
C ASN A 283 13.53 23.72 -13.20
N LEU A 284 13.66 22.60 -13.91
CA LEU A 284 14.92 21.93 -14.25
C LEU A 284 14.84 21.40 -15.70
N PRO A 285 15.97 21.27 -16.42
CA PRO A 285 15.96 21.24 -17.88
C PRO A 285 15.39 19.95 -18.48
N THR A 286 14.58 20.13 -19.53
CA THR A 286 14.04 19.07 -20.37
C THR A 286 15.14 18.42 -21.20
N PHE A 287 15.30 17.10 -21.07
CA PHE A 287 16.10 16.31 -22.01
C PHE A 287 15.17 15.47 -22.88
N TYR A 288 15.21 15.71 -24.19
CA TYR A 288 14.55 14.87 -25.18
C TYR A 288 15.30 13.53 -25.29
N ILE A 289 14.55 12.45 -25.52
CA ILE A 289 15.08 11.19 -26.06
C ILE A 289 14.45 11.02 -27.43
N ASN A 290 15.29 10.90 -28.46
CA ASN A 290 14.85 10.62 -29.83
C ASN A 290 14.52 9.12 -29.96
N PRO A 291 13.45 8.73 -30.68
CA PRO A 291 13.15 7.31 -30.90
C PRO A 291 13.91 6.76 -32.12
N ASP A 292 14.68 5.70 -31.88
CA ASP A 292 15.16 4.69 -32.84
C ASP A 292 15.22 3.34 -32.10
#